data_AF-A0A7S0LRX1-F1
#
_entry.id   AF-A0A7S0LRX1-F1
#
_cell.length_a   1.000
_cell.length_b   1.000
_cell.length_c   1.000
_cell.angle_alpha   90.00
_cell.angle_beta   90.00
_cell.angle_gamma   90.00
#
_symmetry.space_group_name_H-M   'P 1'
#
loop_
_entity.id
_entity.type
_entity.pdbx_description
1 polymer ?
#
loop_
_entity_poly.entity_id
_entity_poly.type
_entity_poly.pdbx_seq_one_letter_code
_entity_poly.pdbx_strand_id
1 'polypeptide(L)'
;MAAFAKSGGDFAIHAGDVVCGGGSFQQPEAEFLDSLGAYRELERSSLGSWPVFHLPGNHDMHPRTGGTSGWQRALCSANESGSGPCPPSGTNPPSYRAIHVPSWRILLLDATDGLTADADGHGHLGADQLSWLQMQ
;
A
#
# COMPACT_ATOMS: atom_id res chain seq x y z
N MET A 1 9.33 -3.13 -13.35
CA MET A 1 8.19 -2.26 -13.72
C MET A 1 8.44 -1.43 -14.99
N ALA A 2 9.63 -0.85 -15.22
CA ALA A 2 9.89 0.00 -16.40
C ALA A 2 9.66 -0.70 -17.76
N ALA A 3 9.88 -2.02 -17.85
CA ALA A 3 9.57 -2.79 -19.06
C ALA A 3 8.06 -2.83 -19.37
N PHE A 4 7.20 -2.92 -18.35
CA PHE A 4 5.74 -2.93 -18.49
C PHE A 4 5.19 -1.55 -18.89
N ALA A 5 5.73 -0.49 -18.30
CA ALA A 5 5.40 0.88 -18.70
C ALA A 5 5.78 1.14 -20.18
N LYS A 6 6.94 0.64 -20.60
CA LYS A 6 7.41 0.77 -22.00
C LYS A 6 6.65 -0.13 -22.99
N SER A 7 6.02 -1.21 -22.53
CA SER A 7 5.26 -2.15 -23.37
C SER A 7 3.78 -1.79 -23.52
N GLY A 8 3.35 -0.62 -23.03
CA GLY A 8 1.97 -0.13 -23.17
C GLY A 8 1.02 -0.51 -22.03
N GLY A 9 1.53 -0.87 -20.84
CA GLY A 9 0.68 -1.01 -19.65
C GLY A 9 0.18 0.34 -19.14
N ASP A 10 -1.09 0.42 -18.75
CA ASP A 10 -1.70 1.67 -18.25
C ASP A 10 -1.26 2.03 -16.82
N PHE A 11 -1.02 1.01 -15.97
CA PHE A 11 -0.59 1.16 -14.57
C PHE A 11 -0.05 -0.17 -14.01
N ALA A 12 0.51 -0.13 -12.80
CA ALA A 12 0.81 -1.31 -11.99
C ALA A 12 0.04 -1.33 -10.67
N ILE A 13 -0.17 -2.53 -10.13
CA ILE A 13 -0.62 -2.73 -8.75
C ILE A 13 0.48 -3.50 -8.03
N HIS A 14 0.93 -2.97 -6.89
CA HIS A 14 1.85 -3.63 -5.97
C HIS A 14 1.06 -4.12 -4.75
N ALA A 15 0.85 -5.42 -4.65
CA ALA A 15 -0.13 -6.03 -3.75
C ALA A 15 0.41 -6.40 -2.35
N GLY A 16 1.38 -5.63 -1.85
CA GLY A 16 1.97 -5.82 -0.52
C GLY A 16 3.41 -6.31 -0.55
N ASP A 17 3.97 -6.41 0.66
CA ASP A 17 5.31 -6.89 1.00
C ASP A 17 6.42 -6.15 0.24
N VAL A 18 6.38 -4.82 0.36
CA VAL A 18 7.43 -3.93 -0.17
C VAL A 18 8.74 -4.12 0.59
N VAL A 19 8.63 -4.36 1.89
CA VAL A 19 9.76 -4.58 2.80
C VAL A 19 9.54 -5.87 3.59
N CYS A 20 10.56 -6.28 4.35
CA CYS A 20 10.47 -7.39 5.30
C CYS A 20 10.33 -6.90 6.74
N GLY A 21 9.43 -5.94 6.95
CA GLY A 21 9.02 -5.47 8.26
C GLY A 21 8.12 -6.50 8.96
N GLY A 22 7.35 -6.07 9.94
CA GLY A 22 6.62 -6.96 10.85
C GLY A 22 7.50 -7.41 12.03
N GLY A 23 6.86 -7.68 13.17
CA GLY A 23 7.57 -7.99 14.41
C GLY A 23 8.29 -9.34 14.37
N SER A 24 7.75 -10.32 13.64
CA SER A 24 8.33 -11.66 13.52
C SER A 24 9.58 -11.72 12.64
N PHE A 25 9.77 -10.74 11.76
CA PHE A 25 10.92 -10.65 10.84
C PHE A 25 12.14 -9.99 11.45
N GLN A 26 12.01 -9.40 12.64
CA GLN A 26 13.09 -8.80 13.42
C GLN A 26 13.85 -7.68 12.68
N GLN A 27 13.23 -7.06 11.66
CA GLN A 27 13.81 -5.90 11.00
C GLN A 27 13.86 -4.71 11.98
N PRO A 28 15.03 -4.07 12.18
CA PRO A 28 15.12 -2.84 12.96
C PRO A 28 14.21 -1.75 12.40
N GLU A 29 13.56 -0.98 13.27
CA GLU A 29 12.64 0.09 12.85
C GLU A 29 13.28 1.10 11.89
N ALA A 30 14.52 1.51 12.15
CA ALA A 30 15.22 2.45 11.28
C ALA A 30 15.39 1.87 9.87
N GLU A 31 15.79 0.60 9.78
CA GLU A 31 15.96 -0.09 8.50
C GLU A 31 14.63 -0.30 7.76
N PHE A 32 13.55 -0.56 8.50
CA PHE A 32 12.20 -0.63 7.94
C PHE A 32 11.79 0.69 7.27
N LEU A 33 11.95 1.83 7.97
CA LEU A 33 11.60 3.15 7.44
C LEU A 33 12.52 3.55 6.28
N ASP A 34 13.82 3.30 6.39
CA ASP A 34 14.79 3.57 5.33
C ASP A 34 14.50 2.74 4.08
N SER A 35 14.13 1.47 4.24
CA SER A 35 13.78 0.57 3.13
C SER A 35 12.52 1.04 2.38
N LEU A 36 11.49 1.47 3.11
CA LEU A 36 10.29 2.05 2.49
C LEU A 36 10.61 3.31 1.68
N GLY A 37 11.46 4.19 2.23
CA GLY A 37 11.94 5.38 1.55
C GLY A 37 12.76 5.07 0.29
N ALA A 38 13.71 4.14 0.40
CA ALA A 38 14.55 3.69 -0.70
C ALA A 38 13.74 3.05 -1.82
N TYR A 39 12.76 2.20 -1.48
CA TYR A 39 11.83 1.62 -2.45
C TYR A 39 11.08 2.72 -3.20
N ARG A 40 10.54 3.72 -2.48
CA ARG A 40 9.77 4.80 -3.09
C ARG A 40 10.62 5.63 -4.06
N GLU A 41 11.87 5.89 -3.72
CA GLU A 41 12.80 6.62 -4.59
C GLU A 41 13.20 5.79 -5.83
N LEU A 42 13.45 4.49 -5.64
CA LEU A 42 13.75 3.59 -6.76
C LEU A 42 12.55 3.50 -7.73
N GLU A 43 11.35 3.41 -7.21
CA GLU A 43 10.12 3.39 -8.00
C GLU A 43 9.96 4.69 -8.81
N ARG A 44 10.09 5.85 -8.15
CA ARG A 44 9.99 7.16 -8.81
C ARG A 44 11.06 7.35 -9.88
N SER A 45 12.31 7.01 -9.60
CA SER A 45 13.40 7.13 -10.57
C SER A 45 13.23 6.19 -11.76
N SER A 46 12.60 5.03 -11.57
CA SER A 46 12.38 4.03 -12.61
C SER A 46 11.14 4.28 -13.47
N LEU A 47 10.09 4.85 -12.88
CA LEU A 47 8.75 4.93 -13.49
C LEU A 47 8.27 6.37 -13.71
N GLY A 48 8.96 7.36 -13.15
CA GLY A 48 8.55 8.75 -13.25
C GLY A 48 7.13 8.95 -12.72
N SER A 49 6.24 9.42 -13.60
CA SER A 49 4.82 9.64 -13.31
C SER A 49 3.90 8.48 -13.69
N TRP A 50 4.44 7.33 -14.12
CA TRP A 50 3.61 6.19 -14.50
C TRP A 50 2.87 5.64 -13.26
N PRO A 51 1.55 5.35 -13.33
CA PRO A 51 0.77 5.07 -12.13
C PRO A 51 1.12 3.71 -11.52
N VAL A 52 1.33 3.69 -10.21
CA VAL A 52 1.46 2.48 -9.40
C VAL A 52 0.52 2.62 -8.21
N PHE A 53 -0.32 1.62 -8.02
CA PHE A 53 -1.24 1.52 -6.89
C PHE A 53 -0.70 0.51 -5.88
N HIS A 54 -0.58 0.92 -4.61
CA HIS A 54 -0.03 0.04 -3.58
C HIS A 54 -1.10 -0.42 -2.59
N LEU A 55 -0.98 -1.67 -2.15
CA LEU A 55 -1.61 -2.24 -0.97
C LEU A 55 -0.51 -2.70 -0.01
N PRO A 56 -0.72 -2.65 1.31
CA PRO A 56 0.21 -3.23 2.25
C PRO A 56 0.03 -4.75 2.33
N GLY A 57 1.13 -5.45 2.61
CA GLY A 57 1.15 -6.84 3.06
C GLY A 57 1.49 -6.93 4.55
N ASN A 58 1.48 -8.14 5.11
CA ASN A 58 1.81 -8.33 6.52
C ASN A 58 3.27 -7.98 6.85
N HIS A 59 4.18 -8.06 5.87
CA HIS A 59 5.56 -7.63 6.04
C HIS A 59 5.72 -6.09 6.00
N ASP A 60 4.69 -5.36 5.57
CA ASP A 60 4.73 -3.90 5.56
C ASP A 60 4.30 -3.28 6.90
N MET A 61 4.00 -4.12 7.90
CA MET A 61 3.64 -3.66 9.23
C MET A 61 4.86 -3.10 9.98
N HIS A 62 4.62 -2.10 10.81
CA HIS A 62 5.66 -1.49 11.60
C HIS A 62 6.22 -2.48 12.65
N PRO A 63 7.53 -2.79 12.66
CA PRO A 63 8.07 -3.88 13.46
C PRO A 63 7.93 -3.67 14.98
N ARG A 64 7.87 -2.41 15.44
CA ARG A 64 7.68 -2.07 16.86
C ARG A 64 6.23 -1.83 17.29
N THR A 65 5.43 -1.16 16.45
CA THR A 65 4.11 -0.65 16.85
C THR A 65 2.96 -1.40 16.19
N GLY A 66 3.26 -2.31 15.25
CA GLY A 66 2.25 -2.92 14.41
C GLY A 66 1.63 -1.96 13.41
N GLY A 67 0.71 -2.50 12.61
CA GLY A 67 -0.08 -1.76 11.64
C GLY A 67 0.75 -1.11 10.52
N THR A 68 0.08 -0.46 9.58
CA THR A 68 0.70 -0.05 8.31
C THR A 68 0.95 1.45 8.20
N SER A 69 0.90 2.20 9.31
CA SER A 69 1.02 3.66 9.27
C SER A 69 2.35 4.16 8.67
N GLY A 70 3.46 3.45 8.91
CA GLY A 70 4.76 3.77 8.34
C GLY A 70 4.76 3.58 6.82
N TRP A 71 4.24 2.45 6.35
CA TRP A 71 4.03 2.14 4.94
C TRP A 71 3.11 3.17 4.27
N GLN A 72 1.98 3.52 4.90
CA GLN A 72 1.03 4.51 4.39
C GLN A 72 1.69 5.86 4.19
N ARG A 73 2.53 6.32 5.14
CA ARG A 73 3.27 7.58 4.98
C ARG A 73 4.29 7.56 3.85
N ALA A 74 4.93 6.42 3.60
CA ALA A 74 5.96 6.30 2.59
C ALA A 74 5.40 6.13 1.16
N LEU A 75 4.33 5.34 1.02
CA LEU A 75 3.87 4.83 -0.27
C LEU A 75 2.48 5.30 -0.68
N CYS A 76 1.68 5.87 0.23
CA CYS A 76 0.49 6.59 -0.19
C CYS A 76 0.95 7.75 -1.09
N SER A 77 0.50 7.74 -2.35
CA SER A 77 0.85 8.73 -3.35
C SER A 77 -0.40 9.51 -3.78
N ALA A 78 -0.35 10.84 -3.65
CA ALA A 78 -1.36 11.75 -4.18
C ALA A 78 -1.46 11.77 -5.73
N ASN A 79 -0.58 11.03 -6.43
CA ASN A 79 -0.58 10.90 -7.89
C ASN A 79 -1.41 9.70 -8.40
N GLU A 80 -2.09 8.97 -7.53
CA GLU A 80 -3.08 7.98 -7.94
C GLU A 80 -4.33 8.73 -8.43
N SER A 81 -4.48 8.88 -9.74
CA SER A 81 -5.48 9.70 -10.43
C SER A 81 -6.92 9.18 -10.34
N GLY A 82 -7.33 8.67 -9.18
CA GLY A 82 -8.68 8.22 -8.88
C GLY A 82 -8.92 8.33 -7.38
N SER A 83 -9.47 9.48 -6.97
CA SER A 83 -9.89 9.86 -5.60
C SER A 83 -8.79 10.08 -4.53
N GLY A 84 -8.20 11.28 -4.57
CA GLY A 84 -7.82 12.05 -3.37
C GLY A 84 -6.33 12.07 -2.98
N PRO A 85 -5.78 13.22 -2.56
CA PRO A 85 -4.43 13.28 -1.99
C PRO A 85 -4.37 12.49 -0.68
N CYS A 86 -3.21 11.92 -0.35
CA CYS A 86 -2.93 11.45 0.99
C CYS A 86 -3.21 12.61 1.97
N PRO A 87 -4.10 12.45 2.96
CA PRO A 87 -4.40 13.49 3.91
C PRO A 87 -3.13 14.01 4.58
N PRO A 88 -3.07 15.30 4.89
CA PRO A 88 -2.04 15.80 5.79
C PRO A 88 -2.11 15.06 7.13
N SER A 89 -0.95 14.90 7.76
CA SER A 89 -0.73 14.21 9.04
C SER A 89 -1.91 14.36 10.01
N GLY A 90 -2.58 13.25 10.36
CA GLY A 90 -3.62 13.22 11.38
C GLY A 90 -4.71 12.16 11.16
N THR A 91 -4.99 11.78 9.92
CA THR A 91 -5.84 10.65 9.54
C THR A 91 -5.19 9.90 8.39
N ASN A 92 -4.86 8.62 8.59
CA ASN A 92 -4.37 7.82 7.48
C ASN A 92 -5.56 7.51 6.55
N PRO A 93 -5.44 7.73 5.23
CA PRO A 93 -6.50 7.36 4.30
C PRO A 93 -6.64 5.84 4.28
N PRO A 94 -7.84 5.30 4.02
CA PRO A 94 -8.00 3.86 3.84
C PRO A 94 -7.09 3.39 2.71
N SER A 95 -6.34 2.31 2.96
CA SER A 95 -5.48 1.72 1.92
C SER A 95 -6.27 0.87 0.92
N TYR A 96 -7.55 0.59 1.17
CA TYR A 96 -8.46 -0.01 0.20
C TYR A 96 -9.16 1.04 -0.67
N ARG A 97 -9.42 0.73 -1.94
CA ARG A 97 -10.05 1.64 -2.92
C ARG A 97 -10.49 0.93 -4.20
N ALA A 98 -11.29 1.60 -5.01
CA ALA A 98 -11.69 1.11 -6.33
C ALA A 98 -10.98 1.89 -7.45
N ILE A 99 -10.23 1.18 -8.31
CA ILE A 99 -9.72 1.73 -9.57
C ILE A 99 -10.80 1.56 -10.62
N HIS A 100 -11.24 2.66 -11.23
CA HIS A 100 -12.21 2.64 -12.31
C HIS A 100 -11.51 2.65 -13.66
N VAL A 101 -11.91 1.72 -14.51
CA VAL A 101 -11.50 1.62 -15.92
C VAL A 101 -12.78 1.53 -16.76
N PRO A 102 -12.78 1.89 -18.05
CA PRO A 102 -14.00 2.22 -18.78
C PRO A 102 -15.15 1.19 -18.75
N SER A 103 -14.86 -0.10 -18.54
CA SER A 103 -15.87 -1.17 -18.53
C SER A 103 -15.77 -2.11 -17.34
N TRP A 104 -14.87 -1.85 -16.41
CA TRP A 104 -14.64 -2.68 -15.24
C TRP A 104 -14.06 -1.84 -14.11
N ARG A 105 -13.94 -2.41 -12.93
CA ARG A 105 -13.22 -1.78 -11.83
C ARG A 105 -12.40 -2.84 -11.11
N ILE A 106 -11.35 -2.39 -10.45
CA ILE A 106 -10.51 -3.22 -9.60
C ILE A 106 -10.74 -2.77 -8.16
N LEU A 107 -11.15 -3.70 -7.31
CA LEU A 107 -11.25 -3.44 -5.89
C LEU A 107 -9.92 -3.84 -5.25
N LEU A 108 -9.20 -2.83 -4.76
CA LEU A 108 -8.01 -3.01 -3.95
C LEU A 108 -8.45 -3.14 -2.50
N LEU A 109 -8.19 -4.31 -1.90
CA LEU A 109 -8.54 -4.61 -0.53
C LEU A 109 -7.29 -4.59 0.35
N ASP A 110 -7.37 -3.89 1.48
CA ASP A 110 -6.35 -3.91 2.52
C ASP A 110 -6.66 -5.05 3.48
N ALA A 111 -6.02 -6.20 3.25
CA ALA A 111 -6.14 -7.38 4.10
C ALA A 111 -5.31 -7.27 5.40
N THR A 112 -4.70 -6.11 5.67
CA THR A 112 -4.00 -5.82 6.92
C THR A 112 -4.79 -4.86 7.81
N ASP A 113 -5.94 -4.40 7.36
CA ASP A 113 -6.78 -3.42 8.06
C ASP A 113 -7.11 -3.90 9.48
N GLY A 114 -6.78 -3.10 10.50
CA GLY A 114 -6.99 -3.45 11.90
C GLY A 114 -6.01 -4.47 12.50
N LEU A 115 -5.07 -5.01 11.72
CA LEU A 115 -4.01 -5.87 12.26
C LEU A 115 -2.92 -5.05 12.97
N THR A 116 -2.52 -5.51 14.14
CA THR A 116 -1.47 -4.90 14.98
C THR A 116 -0.21 -5.74 15.06
N ALA A 117 -0.19 -6.93 14.44
CA ALA A 117 0.97 -7.80 14.36
C ALA A 117 0.88 -8.67 13.10
N ASP A 118 2.03 -9.19 12.69
CA ASP A 118 2.24 -10.04 11.52
C ASP A 118 2.04 -11.54 11.82
N ALA A 119 1.50 -11.87 12.99
CA ALA A 119 1.79 -13.11 13.72
C ALA A 119 1.14 -14.42 13.23
N ASP A 120 0.34 -14.43 12.16
CA ASP A 120 -0.29 -15.68 11.68
C ASP A 120 -0.49 -15.78 10.16
N GLY A 121 -0.14 -14.75 9.38
CA GLY A 121 -0.39 -14.71 7.94
C GLY A 121 -1.88 -14.72 7.58
N HIS A 122 -2.78 -14.49 8.53
CA HIS A 122 -4.20 -14.34 8.26
C HIS A 122 -4.51 -12.89 7.88
N GLY A 123 -5.31 -12.73 6.83
CA GLY A 123 -5.83 -11.43 6.44
C GLY A 123 -7.04 -11.02 7.28
N HIS A 124 -7.21 -9.71 7.47
CA HIS A 124 -8.39 -9.13 8.10
C HIS A 124 -8.89 -7.94 7.29
N LEU A 125 -10.21 -7.83 7.16
CA LEU A 125 -10.88 -6.66 6.58
C LEU A 125 -11.65 -5.97 7.71
N GLY A 126 -11.35 -4.70 7.95
CA GLY A 126 -12.04 -3.90 8.96
C GLY A 126 -13.52 -3.70 8.64
N ALA A 127 -14.31 -3.39 9.67
CA ALA A 127 -15.75 -3.20 9.54
C ALA A 127 -16.12 -2.09 8.54
N ASP A 128 -15.34 -1.01 8.49
CA ASP A 128 -15.53 0.10 7.54
C ASP A 128 -15.26 -0.35 6.11
N GLN A 129 -14.21 -1.16 5.90
CA GLN A 129 -13.90 -1.75 4.59
C GLN A 129 -14.97 -2.74 4.13
N LEU A 130 -15.49 -3.57 5.03
CA LEU A 130 -16.60 -4.48 4.74
C LEU A 130 -17.87 -3.71 4.37
N SER A 131 -18.17 -2.63 5.08
CA SER A 131 -19.31 -1.75 4.78
C SER A 131 -19.12 -1.06 3.43
N TRP A 132 -17.90 -0.60 3.13
CA TRP A 132 -17.55 -0.05 1.82
C TRP A 132 -17.73 -1.08 0.70
N LEU A 133 -17.31 -2.32 0.91
CA LEU A 133 -17.42 -3.41 -0.06
C LEU A 133 -18.87 -3.72 -0.45
N GLN A 134 -19.81 -3.62 0.50
CA GLN A 134 -21.25 -3.80 0.24
C GLN A 134 -21.85 -2.70 -0.65
N MET A 135 -21.23 -1.53 -0.70
CA MET A 135 -21.66 -0.41 -1.53
C MET A 135 -20.98 -0.38 -2.90
N GLN A 136 -20.02 -1.29 -3.15
CA GLN A 136 -19.37 -1.37 -4.44
C GLN A 136 -20.32 -1.96 -5.46
#